data_AF-A0AA96LEW8-F1
#
_entry.id   AF-A0AA96LEW8-F1
#
_cell.length_a   1.000
_cell.length_b   1.000
_cell.length_c   1.000
_cell.angle_alpha   90.00
_cell.angle_beta   90.00
_cell.angle_gamma   90.00
#
_symmetry.space_group_name_H-M   'P 1'
#
loop_
_entity.id
_entity.type
_entity.pdbx_description
1 polymer ?
#
loop_
_entity_poly.entity_id
_entity_poly.type
_entity_poly.pdbx_seq_one_letter_code
_entity_poly.pdbx_strand_id
1 'polypeptide(L)' 'MNSQVTIPQGEQKVTVELTVKQAMALTGLRFNQNPDLAADARRQLKKSLERTLLHSDNNKVHYHELNL' A
#
# COMPACT_ATOMS: atom_id res chain seq x y z
N MET A 1 28.24 -1.57 -4.98
CA MET A 1 27.47 -0.57 -4.23
C MET A 1 26.13 -1.19 -3.88
N ASN A 2 25.82 -1.36 -2.59
CA ASN A 2 24.59 -2.01 -2.13
C ASN A 2 23.63 -0.90 -1.70
N SER A 3 22.73 -0.49 -2.60
CA SER A 3 21.71 0.51 -2.28
C SER A 3 20.65 -0.13 -1.39
N GLN A 4 20.86 -0.05 -0.08
CA GLN A 4 19.89 -0.47 0.90
C GLN A 4 18.73 0.53 0.85
N VAL A 5 17.61 0.10 0.25
CA VAL A 5 16.39 0.92 0.19
C VAL A 5 15.77 0.89 1.58
N THR A 6 16.05 1.92 2.37
CA THR A 6 15.39 2.12 3.67
C THR A 6 14.00 2.68 3.43
N ILE A 7 12.96 1.89 3.73
CA ILE A 7 11.57 2.35 3.70
C ILE A 7 11.25 2.86 5.11
N PRO A 8 10.98 4.17 5.30
CA PRO A 8 10.77 4.76 6.64
C PRO A 8 9.64 4.13 7.46
N GLN A 9 8.72 3.43 6.78
CA GLN A 9 7.56 2.75 7.36
C GLN A 9 7.55 1.24 7.06
N GLY A 10 8.71 0.65 6.79
CA GLY A 10 8.82 -0.73 6.30
C GLY A 10 8.22 -1.81 7.22
N GLU A 11 8.08 -1.53 8.51
CA GLU A 11 7.47 -2.45 9.49
C GLU A 11 5.98 -2.18 9.76
N GLN A 12 5.42 -1.09 9.21
CA GLN A 12 4.01 -0.79 9.39
C GLN A 12 3.13 -1.74 8.56
N LYS A 13 2.00 -2.13 9.13
CA LYS A 13 1.03 -3.00 8.45
C LYS A 13 0.09 -2.16 7.58
N VAL A 14 -0.20 -2.66 6.39
CA VAL A 14 -1.21 -2.10 5.49
C VAL A 14 -2.30 -3.13 5.25
N THR A 15 -3.55 -2.73 5.47
CA THR A 15 -4.73 -3.57 5.23
C THR A 15 -5.37 -3.17 3.91
N VAL A 16 -5.70 -4.15 3.07
CA VAL A 16 -6.37 -3.93 1.79
C VAL A 16 -7.49 -4.92 1.59
N GLU A 17 -8.61 -4.43 1.05
CA GLU A 17 -9.72 -5.27 0.62
C GLU A 17 -9.50 -5.70 -0.83
N LEU A 18 -9.52 -7.00 -1.05
CA LEU A 18 -9.37 -7.64 -2.35
C LEU A 18 -10.41 -8.74 -2.49
N THR A 19 -10.79 -9.06 -3.72
CA THR A 19 -11.56 -10.29 -3.97
C THR A 19 -10.69 -11.52 -3.72
N VAL A 20 -11.32 -12.66 -3.40
CA VAL A 20 -10.62 -13.94 -3.20
C VAL A 20 -9.73 -14.30 -4.39
N LYS A 21 -10.22 -14.10 -5.61
CA LYS A 21 -9.46 -14.40 -6.84
C LYS A 21 -8.24 -13.49 -6.97
N GLN A 22 -8.36 -12.19 -6.67
CA GLN A 22 -7.22 -11.27 -6.68
C GLN A 22 -6.18 -11.65 -5.63
N ALA A 23 -6.60 -12.01 -4.41
CA ALA A 23 -5.69 -12.47 -3.36
C ALA A 23 -4.93 -13.73 -3.80
N MET A 24 -5.62 -14.72 -4.37
CA MET A 24 -4.99 -15.90 -4.96
C MET A 24 -4.05 -15.56 -6.13
N ALA A 25 -4.40 -14.57 -6.95
CA ALA A 25 -3.55 -14.14 -8.05
C ALA A 25 -2.23 -13.52 -7.54
N LEU A 26 -2.26 -12.83 -6.41
CA LEU A 26 -1.06 -12.26 -5.76
C LEU A 26 -0.16 -13.33 -5.13
N THR A 27 -0.68 -14.51 -4.78
CA THR A 27 0.16 -15.64 -4.32
C THR A 27 0.81 -16.42 -5.46
N GLY A 28 0.55 -16.04 -6.71
CA GLY A 28 1.12 -16.66 -7.92
C GLY A 28 0.17 -17.58 -8.68
N LEU A 29 -1.09 -17.74 -8.23
CA LEU A 29 -2.08 -18.51 -8.98
C LEU A 29 -2.44 -17.78 -10.29
N ARG A 30 -2.37 -18.49 -11.41
CA ARG A 30 -2.73 -17.93 -12.73
C ARG A 30 -4.17 -18.27 -13.08
N PHE A 31 -4.89 -17.27 -13.59
CA PHE A 31 -6.27 -17.43 -14.05
C PHE A 31 -6.30 -17.28 -15.56
N ASN A 32 -6.34 -18.40 -16.29
CA ASN A 32 -6.31 -18.39 -17.76
C ASN A 32 -7.47 -17.61 -18.39
N GLN A 33 -8.61 -17.58 -17.70
CA GLN A 33 -9.80 -16.84 -18.14
C GLN A 33 -9.68 -15.32 -17.92
N ASN A 34 -8.80 -14.87 -17.01
CA ASN A 34 -8.59 -13.46 -16.68
C ASN A 34 -7.09 -13.23 -16.36
N PRO A 35 -6.24 -13.08 -17.38
CA PRO A 35 -4.80 -12.91 -17.19
C PRO A 35 -4.45 -11.60 -16.47
N ASP A 36 -5.30 -10.58 -16.61
CA ASP A 36 -5.08 -9.25 -16.03
C ASP A 36 -5.37 -9.17 -14.52
N LEU A 37 -5.99 -10.21 -13.95
CA LEU A 37 -6.43 -10.21 -12.56
C LEU A 37 -5.29 -9.92 -11.56
N ALA A 38 -4.10 -10.45 -11.82
CA ALA A 38 -2.92 -10.18 -11.00
C ALA A 38 -2.43 -8.74 -11.16
N ALA A 39 -2.51 -8.18 -12.38
CA ALA A 39 -2.14 -6.79 -12.64
C ALA A 39 -3.10 -5.83 -11.93
N ASP A 40 -4.40 -6.12 -11.98
CA ASP A 40 -5.42 -5.33 -11.29
C ASP A 40 -5.28 -5.40 -9.78
N ALA A 41 -5.03 -6.59 -9.22
CA ALA A 41 -4.74 -6.76 -7.80
C ALA A 41 -3.52 -5.92 -7.35
N ARG A 42 -2.44 -5.93 -8.15
CA ARG A 42 -1.25 -5.10 -7.89
C ARG A 42 -1.54 -3.61 -7.97
N ARG A 43 -2.34 -3.16 -8.94
CA ARG A 43 -2.77 -1.75 -9.05
C ARG A 43 -3.55 -1.31 -7.82
N GLN A 44 -4.45 -2.16 -7.34
CA GLN A 44 -5.24 -1.87 -6.14
C GLN A 44 -4.35 -1.80 -4.89
N LEU A 45 -3.44 -2.76 -4.71
CA LEU A 45 -2.46 -2.74 -3.63
C LEU A 45 -1.59 -1.47 -3.67
N LYS A 46 -1.09 -1.10 -4.85
CA LYS A 46 -0.29 0.12 -5.05
C LYS A 46 -1.07 1.37 -4.63
N LYS A 47 -2.31 1.53 -5.08
CA LYS A 47 -3.16 2.67 -4.70
C LYS A 47 -3.37 2.77 -3.19
N SER A 48 -3.53 1.64 -2.51
CA SER A 48 -3.68 1.62 -1.05
C SER A 48 -2.38 1.96 -0.33
N LEU A 49 -1.24 1.46 -0.82
CA LEU A 49 0.08 1.83 -0.29
C LEU A 49 0.34 3.33 -0.48
N GLU A 50 0.09 3.86 -1.67
CA GLU A 50 0.19 5.30 -1.94
C GLU A 50 -0.70 6.10 -0.98
N ARG A 51 -1.94 5.66 -0.76
CA ARG A 51 -2.80 6.30 0.24
C ARG A 51 -2.18 6.27 1.63
N THR A 52 -1.77 5.11 2.14
CA THR A 52 -1.21 5.00 3.50
C THR A 52 0.06 5.84 3.67
N LEU A 53 0.96 5.80 2.69
CA LEU A 53 2.22 6.54 2.73
C LEU A 53 1.99 8.06 2.63
N LEU A 54 1.14 8.51 1.70
CA LEU A 54 0.85 9.94 1.52
C LEU A 54 0.04 10.55 2.66
N HIS A 55 -0.79 9.76 3.37
CA HIS A 55 -1.56 10.27 4.51
C HIS A 55 -0.75 10.28 5.81
N SER A 56 0.39 9.58 5.86
CA SER A 56 1.27 9.55 7.02
C SER A 56 2.05 10.86 7.25
N ASP A 57 2.13 11.72 6.24
CA ASP A 57 2.72 13.07 6.34
C ASP A 57 1.79 14.10 7.00
N ASN A 58 0.55 13.73 7.38
CA ASN A 58 -0.32 14.58 8.18
C ASN A 58 0.08 14.50 9.66
N ASN A 59 1.28 15.00 9.95
CA ASN A 59 1.68 15.34 11.30
C ASN A 59 0.65 16.33 11.87
N LYS A 60 0.14 15.99 13.05
CA LYS A 60 -0.91 16.69 13.77
C LYS A 60 -0.55 18.18 13.86
N VAL A 61 -1.41 19.06 13.35
CA VAL A 61 -1.32 20.48 13.67
C VAL A 61 -1.51 20.59 15.18
N HIS A 62 -0.41 20.80 15.90
CA HIS A 62 -0.43 21.07 17.33
C HIS A 62 -1.08 22.45 17.50
N TYR A 63 -2.40 22.50 17.72
CA TYR A 63 -3.14 23.72 18.00
C TYR A 63 -2.70 24.44 19.29
N HIS A 64 -1.71 23.91 20.01
CA HIS A 64 -1.27 24.43 21.32
C HIS A 64 -0.13 25.47 21.25
N GLU A 65 0.31 25.88 20.05
CA GLU A 65 1.32 26.94 19.88
C GLU A 65 0.72 28.30 19.48
N LEU A 66 -0.61 28.41 19.37
CA LEU A 66 -1.30 29.69 19.23
C LEU A 66 -1.67 30.24 20.61
N ASN A 67 -0.66 30.48 21.44
CA ASN A 67 -0.78 31.35 22.60
C ASN A 67 -0.51 32.79 22.14
N LEU A 68 -1.56 33.60 22.09
CA LEU A 68 -1.51 35.05 22.27
C LEU A 68 -2.30 35.37 23.54
#